data_AF-V6TVQ3-F1
#
_entry.id   AF-V6TVQ3-F1
#
_cell.length_a   1.000
_cell.length_b   1.000
_cell.length_c   1.000
_cell.angle_alpha   90.00
_cell.angle_beta   90.00
_cell.angle_gamma   90.00
#
_symmetry.space_group_name_H-M   'P 1'
#
loop_
_entity.id
_entity.type
_entity.pdbx_description
1 polymer ?
#
loop_
_entity_poly.entity_id
_entity_poly.type
_entity_poly.pdbx_seq_one_letter_code
_entity_poly.pdbx_strand_id
1 'polypeptide(L)'
;MENQQKSAAERLANLADTLTVSLNGFVTKQLDSISNMGSSFVSFVDETLHLLKKSKDDYEERLKQEMEVERLSISASEEEQKLNAQLARARAQLDALKEQHSVMQGEYQKALAEFEEERRIAFEALPSAQKTHIKEDLEWRLQNYESMLRMRIEQQDENSIIVIFWGLNPADEAQRYSFRLITKENGEIMVEDPTIEIANLDLFLSDARITGNIPLLIRRIRLSFLQLAECEDSDSATQD
;
A
#
# COMPACT_ATOMS: atom_id res chain seq x y z
N MET A 1 -24.80 -115.81 -49.21
CA MET A 1 -25.20 -114.96 -48.06
C MET A 1 -24.02 -114.23 -47.41
N GLU A 2 -22.76 -114.70 -47.53
CA GLU A 2 -21.57 -114.03 -46.94
C GLU A 2 -21.22 -112.64 -47.56
N ASN A 3 -21.44 -112.41 -48.86
CA ASN A 3 -21.10 -111.12 -49.49
C ASN A 3 -22.00 -109.95 -49.07
N GLN A 4 -23.25 -110.22 -48.66
CA GLN A 4 -24.16 -109.18 -48.15
C GLN A 4 -23.85 -108.80 -46.70
N GLN A 5 -23.35 -109.75 -45.89
CA GLN A 5 -22.92 -109.48 -44.51
C GLN A 5 -21.60 -108.70 -44.45
N LYS A 6 -20.63 -108.98 -45.33
CA LYS A 6 -19.41 -108.16 -45.46
C LYS A 6 -19.72 -106.71 -45.85
N SER A 7 -20.63 -106.49 -46.81
CA SER A 7 -21.06 -105.14 -47.23
C SER A 7 -21.81 -104.38 -46.13
N ALA A 8 -22.60 -105.06 -45.30
CA ALA A 8 -23.29 -104.45 -44.17
C ALA A 8 -22.33 -104.05 -43.04
N ALA A 9 -21.31 -104.88 -42.78
CA ALA A 9 -20.27 -104.60 -41.79
C ALA A 9 -19.39 -103.39 -42.17
N GLU A 10 -19.00 -103.26 -43.43
CA GLU A 10 -18.25 -102.08 -43.93
C GLU A 10 -19.08 -100.79 -43.87
N ARG A 11 -20.39 -100.86 -44.14
CA ARG A 11 -21.29 -99.72 -43.98
C ARG A 11 -21.44 -99.29 -42.52
N LEU A 12 -21.49 -100.26 -41.60
CA LEU A 12 -21.51 -99.99 -40.16
C LEU A 12 -20.19 -99.38 -39.66
N ALA A 13 -19.04 -99.88 -40.13
CA ALA A 13 -17.74 -99.32 -39.81
C ALA A 13 -17.60 -97.87 -40.31
N ASN A 14 -17.95 -97.61 -41.57
CA ASN A 14 -17.94 -96.24 -42.12
C ASN A 14 -18.90 -95.31 -41.37
N LEU A 15 -20.06 -95.81 -40.95
CA LEU A 15 -21.01 -95.01 -40.19
C LEU A 15 -20.50 -94.72 -38.78
N ALA A 16 -19.86 -95.69 -38.12
CA ALA A 16 -19.19 -95.51 -36.83
C ALA A 16 -18.02 -94.52 -36.92
N ASP A 17 -17.20 -94.60 -37.96
CA ASP A 17 -16.11 -93.64 -38.22
C ASP A 17 -16.65 -92.23 -38.45
N THR A 18 -17.71 -92.09 -39.26
CA THR A 18 -18.37 -90.80 -39.50
C THR A 18 -18.97 -90.22 -38.21
N LEU A 19 -19.57 -91.08 -37.38
CA LEU A 19 -20.12 -90.68 -36.09
C LEU A 19 -19.02 -90.22 -35.14
N THR A 20 -17.88 -90.93 -35.10
CA THR A 20 -16.73 -90.60 -34.26
C THR A 20 -16.10 -89.27 -34.67
N VAL A 21 -15.93 -89.03 -35.97
CA VAL A 21 -15.44 -87.75 -36.50
C VAL A 21 -16.41 -86.61 -36.17
N SER A 22 -17.72 -86.84 -36.32
CA SER A 22 -18.76 -85.84 -36.00
C SER A 22 -18.79 -85.52 -34.50
N LEU A 23 -18.71 -86.55 -33.64
CA LEU A 23 -18.70 -86.38 -32.19
C LEU A 23 -17.44 -85.66 -31.72
N ASN A 24 -16.27 -86.03 -32.23
CA ASN A 24 -15.02 -85.33 -31.94
C ASN A 24 -15.06 -83.88 -32.40
N GLY A 25 -15.62 -83.61 -33.59
CA GLY A 25 -15.81 -82.25 -34.12
C GLY A 25 -16.80 -81.41 -33.30
N PHE A 26 -17.86 -82.01 -32.77
CA PHE A 26 -18.79 -81.35 -31.87
C PHE A 26 -18.13 -81.05 -30.51
N VAL A 27 -17.44 -82.03 -29.92
CA VAL A 27 -16.77 -81.88 -28.61
C VAL A 27 -15.66 -80.83 -28.67
N THR A 28 -14.84 -80.82 -29.73
CA THR A 28 -13.82 -79.77 -29.91
C THR A 28 -14.42 -78.38 -30.05
N LYS A 29 -15.47 -78.20 -30.86
CA LYS A 29 -16.17 -76.91 -30.97
C LYS A 29 -16.76 -76.44 -29.64
N GLN A 30 -17.32 -77.37 -28.85
CA GLN A 30 -17.84 -77.04 -27.52
C GLN A 30 -16.71 -76.64 -26.56
N LEU A 31 -15.60 -77.37 -26.55
CA LEU A 31 -14.42 -77.05 -25.73
C LEU A 31 -13.81 -75.69 -26.12
N ASP A 32 -13.68 -75.40 -27.41
CA ASP A 32 -13.19 -74.11 -27.91
C ASP A 32 -14.15 -72.98 -27.52
N SER A 33 -15.46 -73.19 -27.63
CA SER A 33 -16.47 -72.20 -27.21
C SER A 33 -16.41 -71.93 -25.71
N ILE A 34 -16.25 -72.97 -24.88
CA ILE A 34 -16.09 -72.85 -23.43
C ILE A 34 -14.79 -72.13 -23.08
N SER A 35 -13.69 -72.46 -23.76
CA SER A 35 -12.39 -71.81 -23.56
C SER A 35 -12.46 -70.31 -23.90
N ASN A 36 -13.08 -69.96 -25.02
CA ASN A 36 -13.26 -68.56 -25.43
C ASN A 36 -14.19 -67.77 -24.50
N MET A 37 -15.25 -68.41 -23.98
CA MET A 37 -16.09 -67.83 -22.92
C MET A 37 -15.31 -67.60 -21.63
N GLY A 38 -14.49 -68.59 -21.21
CA GLY A 38 -13.63 -68.49 -20.04
C GLY A 38 -12.61 -67.35 -20.17
N SER A 39 -11.96 -67.22 -21.33
CA SER A 39 -11.07 -66.11 -21.66
C SER A 39 -11.76 -64.75 -21.57
N SER A 40 -12.94 -64.61 -22.20
CA SER A 40 -13.72 -63.37 -22.16
C SER A 40 -14.15 -62.99 -20.76
N PHE A 41 -14.54 -63.99 -19.95
CA PHE A 41 -14.93 -63.76 -18.56
C PHE A 41 -13.75 -63.32 -17.69
N VAL A 42 -12.58 -63.96 -17.83
CA VAL A 42 -11.36 -63.55 -17.10
C VAL A 42 -10.96 -62.13 -17.47
N SER A 43 -10.99 -61.78 -18.76
CA SER A 43 -10.71 -60.41 -19.22
C SER A 43 -11.68 -59.39 -18.62
N PHE A 44 -12.97 -59.72 -18.54
CA PHE A 44 -13.98 -58.85 -17.94
C PHE A 44 -13.75 -58.67 -16.42
N VAL A 45 -13.38 -59.74 -15.71
CA VAL A 45 -13.07 -59.66 -14.27
C VAL A 45 -11.83 -58.80 -14.04
N ASP A 46 -10.78 -58.97 -14.83
CA ASP A 46 -9.57 -58.14 -14.72
C ASP A 46 -9.87 -56.66 -14.99
N GLU A 47 -10.66 -56.36 -16.03
CA GLU A 47 -11.03 -54.98 -16.37
C GLU A 47 -11.89 -54.33 -15.27
N THR A 48 -12.87 -55.06 -14.74
CA THR A 48 -13.71 -54.56 -13.62
C THR A 48 -12.90 -54.38 -12.33
N LEU A 49 -11.96 -55.28 -12.03
CA LEU A 49 -11.08 -55.17 -10.86
C LEU A 49 -10.12 -53.99 -11.01
N HIS A 50 -9.58 -53.76 -12.21
CA HIS A 50 -8.77 -52.58 -12.51
C HIS A 50 -9.55 -51.28 -12.35
N LEU A 51 -10.79 -51.21 -12.87
CA LEU A 51 -11.67 -50.05 -12.70
C LEU A 51 -11.99 -49.80 -11.22
N LEU A 52 -12.27 -50.86 -10.45
CA LEU A 52 -12.56 -50.74 -9.02
C LEU A 52 -11.35 -50.22 -8.24
N LYS A 53 -10.15 -50.72 -8.57
CA LYS A 53 -8.89 -50.29 -7.96
C LYS A 53 -8.61 -48.82 -8.27
N LYS A 54 -8.76 -48.42 -9.53
CA LYS A 54 -8.62 -47.02 -9.94
C LYS A 54 -9.63 -46.12 -9.21
N SER A 55 -10.90 -46.52 -9.14
CA SER A 55 -11.91 -45.76 -8.42
C SER A 55 -11.56 -45.62 -6.93
N LYS A 56 -11.06 -46.68 -6.29
CA LYS A 56 -10.61 -46.63 -4.89
C LYS A 56 -9.47 -45.62 -4.71
N ASP A 57 -8.46 -45.68 -5.57
CA ASP A 57 -7.30 -44.79 -5.51
C ASP A 57 -7.73 -43.31 -5.71
N ASP A 58 -8.63 -43.05 -6.66
CA ASP A 58 -9.22 -41.71 -6.89
C ASP A 58 -9.98 -41.19 -5.66
N TYR A 59 -10.73 -42.05 -4.96
CA TYR A 59 -11.44 -41.67 -3.72
C TYR A 59 -10.48 -41.39 -2.56
N GLU A 60 -9.43 -42.19 -2.41
CA GLU A 60 -8.40 -41.95 -1.38
C GLU A 60 -7.65 -40.64 -1.62
N GLU A 61 -7.36 -40.31 -2.87
CA GLU A 61 -6.71 -39.04 -3.22
C GLU A 61 -7.61 -37.84 -2.96
N ARG A 62 -8.90 -37.93 -3.32
CA ARG A 62 -9.88 -36.87 -2.99
C ARG A 62 -10.03 -36.67 -1.50
N LEU A 63 -10.10 -37.74 -0.71
CA LEU A 63 -10.21 -37.64 0.74
C LEU A 63 -8.99 -36.94 1.36
N LYS A 64 -7.78 -37.21 0.85
CA LYS A 64 -6.56 -36.51 1.28
C LYS A 64 -6.61 -35.02 0.96
N GLN A 65 -7.07 -34.66 -0.24
CA GLN A 65 -7.21 -33.26 -0.65
C GLN A 65 -8.24 -32.53 0.22
N GLU A 66 -9.40 -33.14 0.51
CA GLU A 66 -10.42 -32.56 1.39
C GLU A 66 -9.87 -32.29 2.81
N MET A 67 -9.16 -33.27 3.39
CA MET A 67 -8.51 -33.08 4.69
C MET A 67 -7.46 -31.96 4.68
N GLU A 68 -6.70 -31.83 3.60
CA GLU A 68 -5.68 -30.78 3.48
C GLU A 68 -6.31 -29.39 3.33
N VAL A 69 -7.39 -29.27 2.56
CA VAL A 69 -8.17 -28.04 2.44
C VAL A 69 -8.78 -27.64 3.79
N GLU A 70 -9.36 -28.58 4.53
CA GLU A 70 -9.93 -28.31 5.86
C GLU A 70 -8.86 -27.82 6.83
N ARG A 71 -7.69 -28.47 6.84
CA ARG A 71 -6.55 -28.04 7.66
C ARG A 71 -6.07 -26.64 7.29
N LEU A 72 -5.93 -26.34 6.00
CA LEU A 72 -5.52 -25.01 5.53
C LEU A 72 -6.57 -23.94 5.91
N SER A 73 -7.85 -24.26 5.79
CA SER A 73 -8.97 -23.38 6.18
C SER A 73 -8.92 -23.03 7.68
N ILE A 74 -8.70 -24.03 8.54
CA ILE A 74 -8.54 -23.80 9.99
C ILE A 74 -7.33 -22.88 10.26
N SER A 75 -6.18 -23.17 9.63
CA SER A 75 -4.98 -22.34 9.83
C SER A 75 -5.16 -20.89 9.36
N ALA A 76 -5.85 -20.68 8.23
CA ALA A 76 -6.14 -19.35 7.71
C ALA A 76 -7.08 -18.58 8.66
N SER A 77 -8.10 -19.26 9.21
CA SER A 77 -9.02 -18.67 10.20
C SER A 77 -8.29 -18.26 11.49
N GLU A 78 -7.36 -19.08 11.98
CA GLU A 78 -6.55 -18.73 13.16
C GLU A 78 -5.63 -17.53 12.91
N GLU A 79 -5.01 -17.44 11.72
CA GLU A 79 -4.19 -16.29 11.34
C GLU A 79 -5.02 -15.02 11.20
N GLU A 80 -6.22 -15.10 10.60
CA GLU A 80 -7.14 -13.98 10.49
C GLU A 80 -7.57 -13.47 11.87
N GLN A 81 -7.88 -14.36 12.81
CA GLN A 81 -8.21 -13.99 14.19
C GLN A 81 -7.03 -13.31 14.89
N LYS A 82 -5.80 -13.80 14.72
CA LYS A 82 -4.59 -13.16 15.28
C LYS A 82 -4.37 -11.78 14.69
N LEU A 83 -4.52 -11.62 13.37
CA LEU A 83 -4.36 -10.34 12.69
C LEU A 83 -5.42 -9.33 13.15
N ASN A 84 -6.68 -9.75 13.24
CA ASN A 84 -7.77 -8.92 13.75
C ASN A 84 -7.53 -8.49 15.21
N ALA A 85 -6.99 -9.38 16.06
CA ALA A 85 -6.62 -9.04 17.43
C ALA A 85 -5.47 -8.01 17.49
N GLN A 86 -4.47 -8.14 16.61
CA GLN A 86 -3.39 -7.14 16.51
C GLN A 86 -3.92 -5.79 16.03
N LEU A 87 -4.82 -5.78 15.05
CA LEU A 87 -5.42 -4.57 14.50
C LEU A 87 -6.29 -3.85 15.55
N ALA A 88 -7.06 -4.60 16.34
CA ALA A 88 -7.80 -4.05 17.48
C ALA A 88 -6.88 -3.41 18.53
N ARG A 89 -5.75 -4.05 18.86
CA ARG A 89 -4.76 -3.49 19.79
C ARG A 89 -4.13 -2.21 19.24
N ALA A 90 -3.75 -2.20 17.96
CA ALA A 90 -3.16 -1.01 17.33
C ALA A 90 -4.14 0.17 17.31
N ARG A 91 -5.43 -0.08 17.05
CA ARG A 91 -6.48 0.95 17.14
C ARG A 91 -6.61 1.49 18.57
N ALA A 92 -6.65 0.62 19.58
CA ALA A 92 -6.72 1.06 20.97
C ALA A 92 -5.49 1.90 21.40
N GLN A 93 -4.28 1.51 20.93
CA GLN A 93 -3.07 2.30 21.17
C GLN A 93 -3.12 3.67 20.49
N LEU A 94 -3.64 3.75 19.27
CA LEU A 94 -3.80 5.00 18.53
C LEU A 94 -4.80 5.93 19.22
N ASP A 95 -5.92 5.40 19.71
CA ASP A 95 -6.91 6.19 20.44
C ASP A 95 -6.36 6.71 21.77
N ALA A 96 -5.63 5.87 22.53
CA ALA A 96 -4.94 6.29 23.75
C ALA A 96 -3.89 7.39 23.46
N LEU A 97 -3.14 7.29 22.36
CA LEU A 97 -2.15 8.29 21.99
C LEU A 97 -2.80 9.61 21.58
N LYS A 98 -3.94 9.57 20.87
CA LYS A 98 -4.72 10.77 20.55
C LYS A 98 -5.25 11.47 21.79
N GLU A 99 -5.72 10.71 22.77
CA GLU A 99 -6.18 11.24 24.05
C GLU A 99 -5.03 11.90 24.81
N GLN A 100 -3.88 11.23 24.92
CA GLN A 100 -2.67 11.81 25.52
C GLN A 100 -2.22 13.09 24.81
N HIS A 101 -2.23 13.11 23.48
CA HIS A 101 -1.88 14.31 22.71
C HIS A 101 -2.86 15.46 23.00
N SER A 102 -4.16 15.18 23.06
CA SER A 102 -5.19 16.18 23.38
C SER A 102 -4.98 16.79 24.77
N VAL A 103 -4.73 15.96 25.78
CA VAL A 103 -4.45 16.41 27.15
C VAL A 103 -3.19 17.28 27.18
N MET A 104 -2.09 16.80 26.60
CA MET A 104 -0.82 17.53 26.55
C MET A 104 -0.94 18.86 25.80
N GLN A 105 -1.70 18.90 24.70
CA GLN A 105 -1.97 20.12 23.96
C GLN A 105 -2.75 21.14 24.81
N GLY A 106 -3.73 20.67 25.60
CA GLY A 106 -4.47 21.53 26.53
C GLY A 106 -3.60 22.06 27.68
N GLU A 107 -2.72 21.23 28.25
CA GLU A 107 -1.76 21.66 29.27
C GLU A 107 -0.76 22.69 28.71
N TYR A 108 -0.26 22.46 27.50
CA TYR A 108 0.62 23.40 26.82
C TYR A 108 -0.04 24.77 26.61
N GLN A 109 -1.30 24.81 26.18
CA GLN A 109 -2.05 26.06 26.01
C GLN A 109 -2.25 26.81 27.33
N LYS A 110 -2.53 26.09 28.43
CA LYS A 110 -2.64 26.72 29.76
C LYS A 110 -1.32 27.29 30.23
N ALA A 111 -0.24 26.51 30.13
CA ALA A 111 1.09 26.96 30.51
C ALA A 111 1.55 28.17 29.68
N LEU A 112 1.21 28.21 28.40
CA LEU A 112 1.48 29.36 27.53
C LEU A 112 0.74 30.61 28.00
N ALA A 113 -0.56 30.49 28.31
CA ALA A 113 -1.37 31.61 28.81
C ALA A 113 -0.87 32.13 30.17
N GLU A 114 -0.52 31.23 31.10
CA GLU A 114 0.07 31.60 32.39
C GLU A 114 1.41 32.33 32.22
N PHE A 115 2.28 31.82 31.34
CA PHE A 115 3.55 32.45 31.02
C PHE A 115 3.38 33.84 30.40
N GLU A 116 2.43 34.02 29.49
CA GLU A 116 2.13 35.32 28.87
C GLU A 116 1.61 36.34 29.88
N GLU A 117 0.76 35.91 30.81
CA GLU A 117 0.21 36.75 31.87
C GLU A 117 1.30 37.15 32.88
N GLU A 118 2.13 36.20 33.32
CA GLU A 118 3.29 36.49 34.19
C GLU A 118 4.25 37.47 33.51
N ARG A 119 4.51 37.28 32.21
CA ARG A 119 5.36 38.19 31.42
C ARG A 119 4.75 39.59 31.34
N ARG A 120 3.43 39.71 31.17
CA ARG A 120 2.72 41.00 31.14
C ARG A 120 2.85 41.72 32.47
N ILE A 121 2.55 41.04 33.58
CA ILE A 121 2.67 41.62 34.94
C ILE A 121 4.12 42.06 35.21
N ALA A 122 5.09 41.21 34.88
CA ALA A 122 6.50 41.52 35.05
C ALA A 122 6.92 42.75 34.23
N PHE A 123 6.45 42.86 32.98
CA PHE A 123 6.71 44.02 32.14
C PHE A 123 6.05 45.27 32.70
N GLU A 124 4.80 45.19 33.15
CA GLU A 124 4.08 46.32 33.75
C GLU A 124 4.75 46.84 35.02
N ALA A 125 5.33 45.95 35.83
CA ALA A 125 6.07 46.30 37.04
C ALA A 125 7.42 47.01 36.77
N LEU A 126 7.93 47.00 35.53
CA LEU A 126 9.18 47.70 35.20
C LEU A 126 9.04 49.23 35.34
N PRO A 127 10.04 49.92 35.92
CA PRO A 127 10.12 51.37 35.89
C PRO A 127 10.06 51.93 34.46
N SER A 128 9.41 53.08 34.29
CA SER A 128 9.25 53.73 32.98
C SER A 128 10.58 53.94 32.24
N ALA A 129 11.65 54.32 32.94
CA ALA A 129 12.97 54.48 32.36
C ALA A 129 13.55 53.19 31.77
N GLN A 130 13.30 52.03 32.40
CA GLN A 130 13.73 50.73 31.87
C GLN A 130 12.88 50.33 30.66
N LYS A 131 11.57 50.59 30.69
CA LYS A 131 10.68 50.35 29.53
C LYS A 131 11.13 51.16 28.31
N THR A 132 11.50 52.42 28.49
CA THR A 132 12.02 53.27 27.40
C THR A 132 13.33 52.73 26.84
N HIS A 133 14.28 52.35 27.69
CA HIS A 133 15.55 51.75 27.24
C HIS A 133 15.33 50.44 26.48
N ILE A 134 14.42 49.57 26.93
CA ILE A 134 14.09 48.32 26.23
C ILE A 134 13.50 48.62 24.86
N LYS A 135 12.62 49.62 24.76
CA LYS A 135 12.03 50.04 23.49
C LYS A 135 13.09 50.55 22.52
N GLU A 136 13.99 51.41 22.98
CA GLU A 136 15.10 51.94 22.16
C GLU A 136 16.05 50.83 21.68
N ASP A 137 16.41 49.87 22.54
CA ASP A 137 17.23 48.71 22.16
C ASP A 137 16.52 47.82 21.12
N LEU A 138 15.22 47.56 21.30
CA LEU A 138 14.43 46.79 20.33
C LEU A 138 14.31 47.51 18.98
N GLU A 139 14.05 48.81 18.98
CA GLU A 139 13.99 49.62 17.77
C GLU A 139 15.34 49.62 17.03
N TRP A 140 16.43 49.77 17.76
CA TRP A 140 17.78 49.71 17.18
C TRP A 140 18.10 48.33 16.59
N ARG A 141 17.78 47.24 17.31
CA ARG A 141 17.97 45.88 16.81
C ARG A 141 17.11 45.60 15.57
N LEU A 142 15.85 46.04 15.59
CA LEU A 142 14.95 45.89 14.45
C LEU A 142 15.53 46.60 13.22
N GLN A 143 15.93 47.87 13.35
CA GLN A 143 16.56 48.62 12.27
C GLN A 143 17.83 47.94 11.73
N ASN A 144 18.66 47.40 12.62
CA ASN A 144 19.85 46.65 12.21
C ASN A 144 19.51 45.37 11.45
N TYR A 145 18.54 44.58 11.93
CA TYR A 145 18.12 43.38 11.22
C TYR A 145 17.48 43.71 9.88
N GLU A 146 16.66 44.78 9.80
CA GLU A 146 16.11 45.26 8.55
C GLU A 146 17.21 45.61 7.55
N SER A 147 18.21 46.36 7.99
CA SER A 147 19.35 46.76 7.16
C SER A 147 20.21 45.57 6.72
N MET A 148 20.60 44.70 7.65
CA MET A 148 21.47 43.54 7.36
C MET A 148 20.80 42.50 6.47
N LEU A 149 19.51 42.23 6.72
CA LEU A 149 18.77 41.25 5.96
C LEU A 149 18.20 41.84 4.67
N ARG A 150 18.17 43.17 4.51
CA ARG A 150 17.39 43.85 3.46
C ARG A 150 15.95 43.33 3.42
N MET A 151 15.35 43.20 4.60
CA MET A 151 14.05 42.58 4.82
C MET A 151 13.29 43.29 5.92
N ARG A 152 12.02 43.61 5.70
CA ARG A 152 11.09 44.17 6.68
C ARG A 152 9.91 43.24 6.85
N ILE A 153 9.40 43.17 8.08
CA ILE A 153 8.18 42.44 8.40
C ILE A 153 7.16 43.46 8.93
N GLU A 154 6.04 43.58 8.24
CA GLU A 154 4.93 44.46 8.64
C GLU A 154 3.76 43.59 9.10
N GLN A 155 3.20 43.89 10.26
CA GLN A 155 1.97 43.24 10.71
C GLN A 155 0.79 43.88 9.98
N GLN A 156 -0.04 43.06 9.34
CA GLN A 156 -1.21 43.53 8.63
C GLN A 156 -2.49 43.26 9.43
N ASP A 157 -2.66 42.03 9.90
CA ASP A 157 -3.76 41.61 10.78
C ASP A 157 -3.21 40.81 11.98
N GLU A 158 -4.07 40.39 12.91
CA GLU A 158 -3.68 39.56 14.06
C GLU A 158 -2.98 38.25 13.62
N ASN A 159 -3.41 37.70 12.48
CA ASN A 159 -2.96 36.41 11.97
C ASN A 159 -2.14 36.52 10.67
N SER A 160 -1.77 37.73 10.25
CA SER A 160 -1.07 37.94 8.98
C SER A 160 0.09 38.93 9.08
N ILE A 161 1.20 38.59 8.41
CA ILE A 161 2.35 39.47 8.26
C ILE A 161 2.71 39.60 6.78
N ILE A 162 3.20 40.76 6.38
CA ILE A 162 3.81 40.97 5.06
C ILE A 162 5.32 40.95 5.25
N VAL A 163 6.00 40.08 4.50
CA VAL A 163 7.46 40.05 4.43
C VAL A 163 7.88 40.77 3.16
N ILE A 164 8.71 41.79 3.29
CA ILE A 164 9.16 42.65 2.18
C ILE A 164 10.67 42.59 2.09
N PHE A 165 11.21 42.20 0.95
CA PHE A 165 12.63 42.24 0.62
C PHE A 165 12.93 43.40 -0.34
N TRP A 166 14.14 43.95 -0.24
CA TRP A 166 14.67 44.91 -1.20
C TRP A 166 16.13 44.61 -1.52
N GLY A 167 16.66 45.28 -2.54
CA GLY A 167 18.05 45.10 -2.96
C GLY A 167 18.40 43.65 -3.31
N LEU A 168 17.42 42.91 -3.86
CA LEU A 168 17.60 41.58 -4.44
C LEU A 168 18.03 41.67 -5.90
N ASN A 169 17.46 42.62 -6.65
CA ASN A 169 17.87 42.92 -8.02
C ASN A 169 19.10 43.87 -7.99
N PRO A 170 20.25 43.49 -8.55
CA PRO A 170 21.43 44.36 -8.63
C PRO A 170 21.26 45.54 -9.59
N ALA A 171 20.37 45.44 -10.59
CA ALA A 171 20.06 46.52 -11.53
C ALA A 171 19.13 47.58 -10.93
N ASP A 172 18.20 47.18 -10.05
CA ASP A 172 17.31 48.08 -9.32
C ASP A 172 17.27 47.72 -7.82
N GLU A 173 18.15 48.35 -7.04
CA GLU A 173 18.17 48.14 -5.58
C GLU A 173 16.89 48.62 -4.87
N ALA A 174 16.08 49.47 -5.52
CA ALA A 174 14.83 49.99 -4.97
C ALA A 174 13.64 49.04 -5.21
N GLN A 175 13.78 48.05 -6.11
CA GLN A 175 12.74 47.06 -6.37
C GLN A 175 12.44 46.25 -5.10
N ARG A 176 11.15 46.10 -4.82
CA ARG A 176 10.64 45.39 -3.63
C ARG A 176 9.94 44.11 -4.04
N TYR A 177 10.24 43.04 -3.32
CA TYR A 177 9.59 41.74 -3.47
C TYR A 177 8.94 41.39 -2.14
N SER A 178 7.65 41.08 -2.16
CA SER A 178 6.89 40.81 -0.95
C SER A 178 6.01 39.59 -1.09
N PHE A 179 5.61 39.04 0.05
CA PHE A 179 4.53 38.06 0.14
C PHE A 179 3.83 38.22 1.48
N ARG A 180 2.55 37.83 1.53
CA ARG A 180 1.77 37.79 2.77
C ARG A 180 1.85 36.38 3.36
N LEU A 181 2.22 36.26 4.64
CA LEU A 181 2.19 35.02 5.40
C LEU A 181 0.99 35.05 6.35
N ILE A 182 0.12 34.04 6.27
CA ILE A 182 -1.09 33.94 7.10
C ILE A 182 -1.00 32.66 7.94
N THR A 183 -1.23 32.78 9.24
CA THR A 183 -1.37 31.64 10.15
C THR A 183 -2.84 31.46 10.53
N LYS A 184 -3.46 30.36 10.12
CA LYS A 184 -4.84 30.04 10.49
C LYS A 184 -4.94 29.51 11.92
N GLU A 185 -6.16 29.54 12.47
CA GLU A 185 -6.48 29.01 13.81
C GLU A 185 -6.13 27.51 13.99
N ASN A 186 -6.16 26.74 12.90
CA ASN A 186 -5.77 25.32 12.90
C ASN A 186 -4.24 25.11 12.81
N GLY A 187 -3.43 26.19 12.85
CA GLY A 187 -1.98 26.17 12.70
C GLY A 187 -1.49 26.01 11.26
N GLU A 188 -2.38 26.05 10.26
CA GLU A 188 -2.01 26.02 8.85
C GLU A 188 -1.37 27.36 8.43
N ILE A 189 -0.27 27.25 7.69
CA ILE A 189 0.47 28.40 7.16
C ILE A 189 0.12 28.53 5.69
N MET A 190 -0.27 29.73 5.28
CA MET A 190 -0.53 30.08 3.88
C MET A 190 0.36 31.25 3.45
N VAL A 191 0.68 31.27 2.16
CA VAL A 191 1.36 32.39 1.51
C VAL A 191 0.44 32.93 0.41
N GLU A 192 0.18 34.23 0.45
CA GLU A 192 -0.69 34.95 -0.49
C GLU A 192 0.03 36.16 -1.08
N ASP A 193 -0.51 36.67 -2.19
CA ASP A 193 -0.05 37.89 -2.87
C ASP A 193 1.48 37.99 -3.06
N PRO A 194 2.19 36.93 -3.53
CA PRO A 194 3.61 37.08 -3.78
C PRO A 194 3.80 38.03 -4.98
N THR A 195 4.74 38.96 -4.87
CA THR A 195 5.03 39.94 -5.95
C THR A 195 5.34 39.25 -7.28
N ILE A 196 5.94 38.06 -7.22
CA ILE A 196 6.17 37.18 -8.37
C ILE A 196 5.78 35.76 -7.99
N GLU A 197 5.30 34.98 -8.94
CA GLU A 197 4.98 33.56 -8.75
C GLU A 197 6.21 32.76 -8.28
N ILE A 198 6.04 32.00 -7.20
CA ILE A 198 7.12 31.22 -6.56
C ILE A 198 6.99 29.76 -6.99
N ALA A 199 7.96 29.26 -7.75
CA ALA A 199 8.01 27.84 -8.10
C ALA A 199 8.17 26.96 -6.84
N ASN A 200 7.45 25.84 -6.79
CA ASN A 200 7.47 24.88 -5.68
C ASN A 200 7.00 25.43 -4.31
N LEU A 201 6.21 26.50 -4.29
CA LEU A 201 5.67 27.07 -3.05
C LEU A 201 4.93 26.02 -2.19
N ASP A 202 4.14 25.14 -2.82
CA ASP A 202 3.41 24.08 -2.12
C ASP A 202 4.33 23.14 -1.33
N LEU A 203 5.50 22.80 -1.90
CA LEU A 203 6.50 21.97 -1.23
C LEU A 203 7.12 22.69 -0.03
N PHE A 204 7.35 24.00 -0.15
CA PHE A 204 7.88 24.79 0.94
C PHE A 204 6.86 24.91 2.09
N LEU A 205 5.59 25.08 1.75
CA LEU A 205 4.49 25.12 2.71
C LEU A 205 4.29 23.76 3.40
N SER A 206 4.40 22.63 2.67
CA SER A 206 4.33 21.31 3.29
C SER A 206 5.47 21.07 4.27
N ASP A 207 6.69 21.44 3.93
CA ASP A 207 7.85 21.32 4.82
C ASP A 207 7.70 22.20 6.06
N ALA A 208 7.24 23.45 5.88
CA ALA A 208 6.99 24.38 6.97
C ALA A 208 5.91 23.87 7.92
N ARG A 209 4.85 23.23 7.39
CA ARG A 209 3.78 22.63 8.19
C ARG A 209 4.26 21.45 9.02
N ILE A 210 5.16 20.63 8.48
CA ILE A 210 5.69 19.46 9.20
C ILE A 210 6.71 19.87 10.27
N THR A 211 7.56 20.86 9.96
CA THR A 211 8.72 21.20 10.79
C THR A 211 8.51 22.42 11.69
N GLY A 212 7.51 23.27 11.41
CA GLY A 212 7.33 24.57 12.07
C GLY A 212 8.43 25.59 11.74
N ASN A 213 9.30 25.32 10.77
CA ASN A 213 10.49 26.13 10.49
C ASN A 213 10.18 27.32 9.56
N ILE A 214 9.50 28.35 10.09
CA ILE A 214 9.19 29.59 9.37
C ILE A 214 10.44 30.29 8.80
N PRO A 215 11.58 30.40 9.52
CA PRO A 215 12.79 31.01 8.95
C PRO A 215 13.28 30.31 7.68
N LEU A 216 13.17 28.98 7.61
CA LEU A 216 13.53 28.22 6.42
C LEU A 216 12.58 28.50 5.24
N LEU A 217 11.28 28.62 5.51
CA LEU A 217 10.28 29.01 4.50
C LEU A 217 10.62 30.39 3.90
N ILE A 218 10.82 31.40 4.76
CA ILE A 218 11.19 32.76 4.35
C ILE A 218 12.47 32.75 3.51
N ARG A 219 13.48 31.97 3.92
CA ARG A 219 14.74 31.82 3.17
C ARG A 219 14.53 31.23 1.77
N ARG A 220 13.71 30.18 1.63
CA ARG A 220 13.44 29.54 0.33
C ARG A 220 12.65 30.46 -0.60
N ILE A 221 11.69 31.20 -0.08
CA ILE A 221 10.96 32.22 -0.84
C ILE A 221 11.92 33.32 -1.32
N ARG A 222 12.78 33.83 -0.43
CA ARG A 222 13.79 34.83 -0.80
C ARG A 222 14.72 34.35 -1.92
N LEU A 223 15.18 33.10 -1.86
CA LEU A 223 16.01 32.50 -2.91
C LEU A 223 15.26 32.41 -4.24
N SER A 224 13.95 32.16 -4.20
CA SER A 224 13.12 32.12 -5.42
C SER A 224 13.02 33.51 -6.05
N PHE A 225 12.81 34.56 -5.24
CA PHE A 225 12.82 35.94 -5.73
C PHE A 225 14.18 36.36 -6.30
N LEU A 226 15.30 35.93 -5.69
CA LEU A 226 16.64 36.18 -6.22
C LEU A 226 16.84 35.55 -7.60
N GLN A 227 16.47 34.27 -7.76
CA GLN A 227 16.60 33.56 -9.04
C GLN A 227 15.78 34.22 -10.16
N LEU A 228 14.59 34.73 -9.82
CA LEU A 228 13.72 35.40 -10.78
C LEU A 228 14.23 36.80 -11.15
N ALA A 229 14.78 37.53 -10.17
CA ALA A 229 15.43 38.82 -10.40
C ALA A 229 16.67 38.70 -11.31
N GLU A 230 17.49 37.65 -11.13
CA GLU A 230 18.65 37.38 -12.00
C GLU A 230 18.25 37.04 -13.45
N CYS A 231 17.07 36.44 -13.66
CA CYS A 231 16.57 36.11 -14.99
C CYS A 231 16.05 37.33 -15.77
N GLU A 232 15.43 38.31 -15.10
CA GLU A 232 14.96 39.57 -15.72
C GLU A 232 16.13 40.36 -16.36
N ASP A 233 17.33 40.28 -15.76
CA ASP A 233 18.55 40.91 -16.28
C ASP A 233 19.08 40.22 -17.56
N SER A 234 18.94 38.91 -17.68
CA SER A 234 19.43 38.17 -18.85
C SER A 234 18.62 38.40 -20.12
N ASP A 235 17.31 38.61 -20.01
CA ASP A 235 16.45 38.85 -21.18
C ASP A 235 16.59 40.27 -21.74
N SER A 236 16.93 41.24 -20.88
CA SER A 236 17.17 42.63 -21.29
C SER A 236 18.54 42.86 -21.94
N ALA A 237 19.54 42.01 -21.67
CA ALA A 237 20.87 42.08 -22.27
C ALA A 237 20.95 41.52 -23.72
N THR A 238 19.91 40.84 -24.20
CA THR A 238 19.86 40.23 -25.55
C THR A 238 19.11 41.05 -26.60
N GLN A 239 18.69 42.28 -26.29
CA GLN A 239 17.95 43.16 -27.22
C GLN A 239 18.75 44.36 -27.78
N ASP A 240 20.06 44.42 -27.57
CA ASP A 240 20.96 45.40 -28.22
C ASP A 240 21.81 44.77 -29.35
#